data_AF-A0AA89C6J7-F1
#
_entry.id   AF-A0AA89C6J7-F1
#
_cell.length_a   1.000
_cell.length_b   1.000
_cell.length_c   1.000
_cell.angle_alpha   90.00
_cell.angle_beta   90.00
_cell.angle_gamma   90.00
#
_symmetry.space_group_name_H-M   'P 1'
#
loop_
_entity.id
_entity.type
_entity.pdbx_description
1 polymer ?
#
loop_
_entity_poly.entity_id
_entity_poly.type
_entity_poly.pdbx_seq_one_letter_code
_entity_poly.pdbx_strand_id
1 'polypeptide(L)'
;VLWEQEKREKKLTRKQTFVNLGCGNRLLVHLLTQEGHPGLGLDVRRRNIWNLYGTDTLLKEQTIVPSAENTFPDYDWLIGIHSDELTPWIPVIAARSHFDCRFFLLPCCHHDFNSKFSTKQANESCYRSYLNYVREIGETCFIGKEGICKRDEEEKMNKEISDFIEMRCKMQSTSNSNSSSSQKRSLDSKNSQTEQWTSGFVPRENFETSKNCKGVDRSLTNHIVQKVFDTLLTCPDCEVRQLANGRQWRKGGTLPLSDVVKLFEKDTMMAMKAQCGGLQTLLRNHNSVFNGGKVQLRDLTLSEPYSKYSKLRKKDNSEYFKTMPCWFDRNHPDGCPRLAVDCTFAHKEEELKARPVAK
;
A
#
# COMPACT_ATOMS: atom_id res chain seq x y z
N VAL A 1 -7.54 18.85 21.73
CA VAL A 1 -7.21 20.30 21.75
C VAL A 1 -8.03 21.08 20.72
N LEU A 2 -8.00 20.73 19.42
CA LEU A 2 -8.76 21.43 18.37
C LEU A 2 -10.28 21.47 18.62
N TRP A 3 -10.92 20.31 18.80
CA TRP A 3 -12.38 20.24 19.03
C TRP A 3 -12.81 20.89 20.34
N GLU A 4 -11.98 20.84 21.39
CA GLU A 4 -12.25 21.56 22.64
C GLU A 4 -12.14 23.08 22.48
N GLN A 5 -11.19 23.56 21.67
CA GLN A 5 -11.11 24.98 21.32
C GLN A 5 -12.35 25.43 20.55
N GLU A 6 -12.75 24.67 19.53
CA GLU A 6 -13.95 24.93 18.74
C GLU A 6 -15.22 24.97 19.62
N LYS A 7 -15.37 24.02 20.56
CA LYS A 7 -16.49 24.02 21.51
C LYS A 7 -16.53 25.28 22.36
N ARG A 8 -15.37 25.77 22.82
CA ARG A 8 -15.29 27.02 23.61
C ARG A 8 -15.65 28.23 22.77
N GLU A 9 -15.11 28.33 21.55
CA GLU A 9 -15.36 29.44 20.63
C GLU A 9 -16.83 29.52 20.20
N LYS A 10 -17.41 28.37 19.84
CA LYS A 10 -18.81 28.27 19.38
C LYS A 10 -19.81 28.03 20.51
N LYS A 11 -19.37 28.00 21.77
CA LYS A 11 -20.18 27.72 22.98
C LYS A 11 -21.03 26.43 22.85
N LEU A 12 -20.45 25.39 22.26
CA LEU A 12 -21.13 24.12 22.03
C LEU A 12 -21.10 23.23 23.29
N THR A 13 -22.26 22.74 23.70
CA THR A 13 -22.40 21.79 24.82
C THR A 13 -22.20 20.35 24.36
N ARG A 14 -22.70 19.99 23.18
CA ARG A 14 -22.52 18.67 22.58
C ARG A 14 -21.10 18.45 22.05
N LYS A 15 -20.70 17.19 21.96
CA LYS A 15 -19.47 16.79 21.26
C LYS A 15 -19.66 16.83 19.75
N GLN A 16 -18.58 17.12 19.03
CA GLN A 16 -18.55 17.11 17.57
C GLN A 16 -18.84 15.71 17.04
N THR A 17 -19.58 15.68 15.94
CA THR A 17 -19.86 14.49 15.14
C THR A 17 -18.89 14.39 13.98
N PHE A 18 -18.59 13.18 13.51
CA PHE A 18 -17.65 13.00 12.40
C PHE A 18 -17.98 11.82 11.47
N VAL A 19 -17.53 11.92 10.22
CA VAL A 19 -17.42 10.78 9.30
C VAL A 19 -15.95 10.61 8.89
N ASN A 20 -15.39 9.41 9.05
CA ASN A 20 -14.06 9.09 8.57
C ASN A 20 -14.15 8.35 7.22
N LEU A 21 -13.74 9.01 6.15
CA LEU A 21 -13.82 8.51 4.77
C LEU A 21 -12.51 7.79 4.40
N GLY A 22 -12.61 6.52 4.01
CA GLY A 22 -11.44 5.66 3.78
C GLY A 22 -10.79 5.19 5.08
N CYS A 23 -11.60 4.83 6.08
CA CYS A 23 -11.16 4.67 7.47
C CYS A 23 -10.16 3.53 7.77
N GLY A 24 -9.84 2.64 6.83
CA GLY A 24 -8.58 1.86 6.88
C GLY A 24 -8.49 0.82 7.98
N ASN A 25 -7.83 1.04 9.12
CA ASN A 25 -7.86 0.09 10.27
C ASN A 25 -8.82 0.48 11.39
N ARG A 26 -9.43 1.67 11.29
CA ARG A 26 -10.61 2.11 12.06
C ARG A 26 -10.33 2.38 13.54
N LEU A 27 -9.05 2.31 13.93
CA LEU A 27 -8.59 2.70 15.26
C LEU A 27 -9.03 4.12 15.61
N LEU A 28 -8.92 5.08 14.69
CA LEU A 28 -9.36 6.45 14.94
C LEU A 28 -10.86 6.53 15.24
N VAL A 29 -11.69 5.85 14.44
CA VAL A 29 -13.15 5.86 14.63
C VAL A 29 -13.48 5.32 16.01
N HIS A 30 -12.90 4.17 16.36
CA HIS A 30 -13.08 3.55 17.67
C HIS A 30 -12.66 4.49 18.81
N LEU A 31 -11.47 5.08 18.74
CA LEU A 31 -10.96 5.97 19.79
C LEU A 31 -11.86 7.19 19.99
N LEU A 32 -12.25 7.88 18.91
CA LEU A 32 -13.13 9.04 19.00
C LEU A 32 -14.52 8.67 19.55
N THR A 33 -15.06 7.53 19.13
CA THR A 33 -16.31 7.00 19.68
C THR A 33 -16.19 6.71 21.18
N GLN A 34 -15.10 6.09 21.63
CA GLN A 34 -14.86 5.84 23.07
C GLN A 34 -14.67 7.14 23.86
N GLU A 35 -14.13 8.18 23.24
CA GLU A 35 -14.10 9.53 23.82
C GLU A 35 -15.49 10.19 23.83
N GLY A 36 -16.53 9.58 23.28
CA GLY A 36 -17.91 10.09 23.27
C GLY A 36 -18.24 10.99 22.09
N HIS A 37 -17.41 11.02 21.04
CA HIS A 37 -17.72 11.69 19.79
C HIS A 37 -18.56 10.76 18.89
N PRO A 38 -19.82 11.10 18.55
CA PRO A 38 -20.63 10.27 17.66
C PRO A 38 -20.03 10.31 16.25
N GLY A 39 -19.83 9.15 15.63
CA GLY A 39 -19.28 9.14 14.29
C GLY A 39 -19.37 7.82 13.55
N LEU A 40 -19.01 7.89 12.27
CA LEU A 40 -19.15 6.80 11.31
C LEU A 40 -17.84 6.58 10.55
N GLY A 41 -17.40 5.33 10.46
CA GLY A 41 -16.28 4.94 9.59
C GLY A 41 -16.77 4.32 8.29
N LEU A 42 -16.42 4.92 7.16
CA LEU A 42 -16.72 4.41 5.82
C LEU A 42 -15.45 3.95 5.10
N ASP A 43 -15.51 2.81 4.44
CA ASP A 43 -14.42 2.29 3.63
C ASP A 43 -14.96 1.29 2.61
N VAL A 44 -14.35 1.23 1.43
CA VAL A 44 -14.74 0.30 0.37
C VAL A 44 -14.62 -1.18 0.75
N ARG A 45 -13.89 -1.52 1.82
CA ARG A 45 -13.66 -2.92 2.22
C ARG A 45 -13.60 -3.11 3.73
N ARG A 46 -14.41 -4.00 4.31
CA ARG A 46 -14.25 -4.46 5.70
C ARG A 46 -12.91 -5.17 5.93
N ARG A 47 -12.21 -4.84 7.03
CA ARG A 47 -11.00 -5.58 7.46
C ARG A 47 -11.31 -6.43 8.69
N ASN A 48 -10.60 -7.54 8.86
CA ASN A 48 -10.80 -8.49 9.97
C ASN A 48 -10.72 -7.83 11.35
N ILE A 49 -9.90 -6.78 11.50
CA ILE A 49 -9.77 -6.01 12.74
C ILE A 49 -11.10 -5.38 13.19
N TRP A 50 -12.08 -5.22 12.30
CA TRP A 50 -13.42 -4.70 12.64
C TRP A 50 -14.14 -5.55 13.66
N ASN A 51 -13.89 -6.85 13.62
CA ASN A 51 -14.53 -7.81 14.51
C ASN A 51 -14.06 -7.67 15.96
N LEU A 52 -12.99 -6.90 16.21
CA LEU A 52 -12.48 -6.61 17.54
C LEU A 52 -13.12 -5.37 18.17
N TYR A 53 -13.80 -4.53 17.38
CA TYR A 53 -14.45 -3.33 17.90
C TYR A 53 -15.89 -3.65 18.36
N GLY A 54 -16.30 -3.03 19.45
CA GLY A 54 -17.65 -3.19 20.01
C GLY A 54 -18.74 -2.55 19.14
N THR A 55 -20.00 -2.85 19.47
CA THR A 55 -21.20 -2.37 18.74
C THR A 55 -21.34 -0.86 18.69
N ASP A 56 -20.72 -0.14 19.63
CA ASP A 56 -20.74 1.33 19.67
C ASP A 56 -19.96 1.96 18.51
N THR A 57 -18.96 1.24 17.96
CA THR A 57 -18.14 1.74 16.86
C THR A 57 -18.84 1.49 15.53
N LEU A 58 -19.52 2.51 15.00
CA LEU A 58 -20.26 2.40 13.75
C LEU A 58 -19.30 2.39 12.54
N LEU A 59 -19.22 1.23 11.88
CA LEU A 59 -18.39 1.00 10.72
C LEU A 59 -19.22 0.39 9.58
N LYS A 60 -19.10 0.95 8.38
CA LYS A 60 -19.84 0.49 7.21
C LYS A 60 -18.90 0.27 6.02
N GLU A 61 -19.01 -0.92 5.42
CA GLU A 61 -18.40 -1.19 4.14
C GLU A 61 -19.23 -0.50 3.06
N GLN A 62 -18.68 0.56 2.47
CA GLN A 62 -19.35 1.37 1.46
C GLN A 62 -18.30 2.02 0.56
N THR A 63 -18.47 1.85 -0.75
CA THR A 63 -17.70 2.60 -1.76
C THR A 63 -18.17 4.04 -1.76
N ILE A 64 -17.23 4.98 -1.62
CA ILE A 64 -17.52 6.41 -1.73
C ILE A 64 -17.14 6.86 -3.12
N VAL A 65 -18.14 7.32 -3.86
CA VAL A 65 -17.98 7.93 -5.18
C VAL A 65 -18.31 9.42 -5.03
N PRO A 66 -17.43 10.34 -5.42
CA PRO A 66 -17.72 11.78 -5.34
C PRO A 66 -18.94 12.14 -6.20
N SER A 67 -20.08 12.34 -5.54
CA SER A 67 -21.39 12.59 -6.14
C SER A 67 -22.30 13.25 -5.11
N ALA A 68 -23.44 13.81 -5.57
CA ALA A 68 -24.43 14.41 -4.69
C ALA A 68 -25.01 13.42 -3.65
N GLU A 69 -24.99 12.12 -3.96
CA GLU A 69 -25.48 11.04 -3.08
C GLU A 69 -24.55 10.74 -1.91
N ASN A 70 -23.27 11.12 -1.98
CA ASN A 70 -22.26 10.86 -0.94
C ASN A 70 -21.89 12.15 -0.20
N THR A 71 -22.91 12.89 0.25
CA THR A 71 -22.79 14.05 1.14
C THR A 71 -23.21 13.69 2.57
N PHE A 72 -22.76 14.48 3.54
CA PHE A 72 -22.92 14.21 4.98
C PHE A 72 -23.36 15.47 5.74
N PRO A 73 -24.55 16.03 5.43
CA PRO A 73 -25.02 17.30 6.00
C PRO A 73 -25.18 17.26 7.53
N ASP A 74 -25.44 16.08 8.10
CA ASP A 74 -25.68 15.89 9.54
C ASP A 74 -24.40 15.80 10.39
N TYR A 75 -23.22 15.90 9.78
CA TYR A 75 -21.94 15.73 10.45
C TYR A 75 -21.10 17.01 10.45
N ASP A 76 -20.48 17.30 11.60
CA ASP A 76 -19.68 18.52 11.77
C ASP A 76 -18.31 18.43 11.06
N TRP A 77 -17.74 17.22 10.96
CA TRP A 77 -16.40 16.96 10.47
C TRP A 77 -16.32 15.77 9.49
N LEU A 78 -15.62 15.96 8.37
CA LEU A 78 -15.14 14.88 7.51
C LEU A 78 -13.65 14.66 7.71
N ILE A 79 -13.28 13.44 8.10
CA ILE A 79 -11.91 13.07 8.38
C ILE A 79 -11.40 12.15 7.28
N GLY A 80 -10.21 12.43 6.78
CA GLY A 80 -9.50 11.57 5.86
C GLY A 80 -8.06 11.32 6.30
N ILE A 81 -7.81 10.18 6.93
CA ILE A 81 -6.45 9.76 7.29
C ILE A 81 -6.06 8.61 6.38
N HIS A 82 -5.06 8.86 5.53
CA HIS A 82 -4.60 7.89 4.54
C HIS A 82 -5.71 7.42 3.59
N SER A 83 -6.55 8.36 3.15
CA SER A 83 -7.76 8.09 2.36
C SER A 83 -7.52 7.91 0.86
N ASP A 84 -6.28 7.65 0.45
CA ASP A 84 -5.88 7.36 -0.94
C ASP A 84 -6.51 8.34 -1.95
N GLU A 85 -7.25 7.83 -2.94
CA GLU A 85 -7.92 8.60 -3.99
C GLU A 85 -8.99 9.56 -3.50
N LEU A 86 -9.52 9.39 -2.28
CA LEU A 86 -10.52 10.30 -1.71
C LEU A 86 -9.88 11.56 -1.12
N THR A 87 -8.57 11.58 -0.89
CA THR A 87 -7.87 12.73 -0.28
C THR A 87 -8.23 14.08 -0.92
N PRO A 88 -8.15 14.28 -2.26
CA PRO A 88 -8.54 15.55 -2.88
C PRO A 88 -10.06 15.80 -2.85
N TRP A 89 -10.87 14.76 -2.70
CA TRP A 89 -12.34 14.86 -2.70
C TRP A 89 -12.93 15.22 -1.35
N ILE A 90 -12.29 14.88 -0.25
CA ILE A 90 -12.85 15.12 1.10
C ILE A 90 -13.16 16.60 1.38
N PRO A 91 -12.32 17.59 0.99
CA PRO A 91 -12.67 19.00 1.13
C PRO A 91 -13.87 19.39 0.26
N VAL A 92 -13.96 18.83 -0.96
CA VAL A 92 -15.08 19.05 -1.88
C VAL A 92 -16.37 18.49 -1.30
N ILE A 93 -16.33 17.25 -0.80
CA ILE A 93 -17.48 16.60 -0.15
C ILE A 93 -17.89 17.40 1.09
N ALA A 94 -16.95 17.88 1.90
CA ALA A 94 -17.27 18.69 3.08
C ALA A 94 -17.99 19.98 2.68
N ALA A 95 -17.43 20.73 1.72
CA ALA A 95 -18.02 21.97 1.23
C ALA A 95 -19.42 21.77 0.63
N ARG A 96 -19.63 20.66 -0.09
CA ARG A 96 -20.93 20.30 -0.66
C ARG A 96 -21.90 19.62 0.31
N SER A 97 -21.43 19.20 1.48
CA SER A 97 -22.28 18.57 2.51
C SER A 97 -23.02 19.63 3.32
N HIS A 98 -22.28 20.64 3.80
CA HIS A 98 -22.86 21.77 4.53
C HIS A 98 -21.84 22.91 4.64
N PHE A 99 -22.27 24.16 4.65
CA PHE A 99 -21.37 25.31 4.71
C PHE A 99 -20.53 25.37 6.00
N ASP A 100 -21.04 24.84 7.13
CA ASP A 100 -20.30 24.74 8.40
C ASP A 100 -19.59 23.38 8.58
N CYS A 101 -19.66 22.47 7.59
CA CYS A 101 -18.95 21.21 7.65
C CYS A 101 -17.44 21.47 7.52
N ARG A 102 -16.64 20.88 8.40
CA ARG A 102 -15.18 21.00 8.41
C ARG A 102 -14.54 19.73 7.93
N PHE A 103 -13.25 19.78 7.65
CA PHE A 103 -12.50 18.59 7.31
C PHE A 103 -11.13 18.53 7.99
N PHE A 104 -10.61 17.32 8.13
CA PHE A 104 -9.23 17.07 8.53
C PHE A 104 -8.61 16.05 7.58
N LEU A 105 -7.40 16.33 7.08
CA LEU A 105 -6.69 15.45 6.16
C LEU A 105 -5.30 15.10 6.67
N LEU A 106 -4.94 13.83 6.59
CA LEU A 106 -3.57 13.34 6.68
C LEU A 106 -3.22 12.51 5.43
N PRO A 107 -2.72 13.16 4.37
CA PRO A 107 -2.42 12.49 3.11
C PRO A 107 -1.26 11.50 3.21
N CYS A 108 -1.29 10.42 2.41
CA CYS A 108 -0.15 9.51 2.21
C CYS A 108 0.17 9.19 0.76
N CYS A 109 -0.85 9.14 -0.10
CA CYS A 109 -0.71 8.83 -1.50
C CYS A 109 -1.04 10.07 -2.34
N HIS A 110 -0.20 10.37 -3.32
CA HIS A 110 -0.35 11.54 -4.17
C HIS A 110 -1.41 11.28 -5.25
N HIS A 111 -2.67 11.58 -4.94
CA HIS A 111 -3.81 11.50 -5.85
C HIS A 111 -4.33 12.88 -6.23
N ASP A 112 -4.68 13.03 -7.50
CA ASP A 112 -5.52 14.12 -8.00
C ASP A 112 -6.98 13.59 -8.14
N PHE A 113 -7.89 14.43 -8.64
CA PHE A 113 -9.32 14.11 -8.71
C PHE A 113 -9.64 12.88 -9.55
N ASN A 114 -8.93 12.64 -10.66
CA ASN A 114 -9.19 11.53 -11.58
C ASN A 114 -7.92 10.71 -11.91
N SER A 115 -6.80 10.97 -11.24
CA SER A 115 -5.52 10.31 -11.56
C SER A 115 -4.50 10.42 -10.42
N LYS A 116 -3.24 10.03 -10.68
CA LYS A 116 -2.12 10.27 -9.76
C LYS A 116 -1.64 11.71 -9.90
N PHE A 117 -1.37 12.35 -8.77
CA PHE A 117 -0.79 13.69 -8.76
C PHE A 117 0.65 13.64 -9.28
N SER A 118 0.94 14.43 -10.31
CA SER A 118 2.22 14.44 -11.04
C SER A 118 2.93 15.80 -11.01
N THR A 119 2.30 16.84 -10.48
CA THR A 119 2.86 18.20 -10.45
C THR A 119 3.91 18.33 -9.35
N LYS A 120 5.11 18.81 -9.68
CA LYS A 120 6.16 19.12 -8.69
C LYS A 120 6.57 20.59 -8.83
N GLN A 121 6.52 21.34 -7.73
CA GLN A 121 7.01 22.71 -7.70
C GLN A 121 8.55 22.74 -7.64
N ALA A 122 9.15 23.73 -8.29
CA ALA A 122 10.59 23.94 -8.22
C ALA A 122 11.02 24.20 -6.77
N ASN A 123 12.17 23.64 -6.37
CA ASN A 123 12.73 23.76 -5.02
C ASN A 123 11.92 23.12 -3.88
N GLU A 124 10.89 22.33 -4.18
CA GLU A 124 10.12 21.60 -3.18
C GLU A 124 10.25 20.07 -3.31
N SER A 125 9.99 19.37 -2.20
CA SER A 125 9.81 17.92 -2.23
C SER A 125 8.47 17.57 -2.87
N CYS A 126 8.36 16.38 -3.46
CA CYS A 126 7.09 15.90 -4.03
C CYS A 126 5.95 15.92 -3.00
N TYR A 127 6.24 15.55 -1.75
CA TYR A 127 5.27 15.59 -0.67
C TYR A 127 4.84 17.02 -0.31
N ARG A 128 5.79 17.98 -0.27
CA ARG A 128 5.46 19.39 0.00
C ARG A 128 4.59 19.99 -1.10
N SER A 129 4.91 19.73 -2.37
CA SER A 129 4.07 20.17 -3.48
C SER A 129 2.68 19.54 -3.42
N TYR A 130 2.56 18.29 -2.97
CA TYR A 130 1.26 17.66 -2.75
C TYR A 130 0.46 18.32 -1.62
N LEU A 131 1.12 18.64 -0.49
CA LEU A 131 0.46 19.35 0.60
C LEU A 131 -0.02 20.74 0.17
N ASN A 132 0.76 21.45 -0.64
CA ASN A 132 0.36 22.73 -1.20
C ASN A 132 -0.88 22.59 -2.09
N TYR A 133 -0.94 21.54 -2.92
CA TYR A 133 -2.12 21.22 -3.73
C TYR A 133 -3.35 20.87 -2.89
N VAL A 134 -3.21 20.03 -1.86
CA VAL A 134 -4.32 19.72 -0.94
C VAL A 134 -4.82 20.98 -0.22
N ARG A 135 -3.91 21.89 0.15
CA ARG A 135 -4.25 23.19 0.71
C ARG A 135 -5.00 24.06 -0.29
N GLU A 136 -4.54 24.14 -1.54
CA GLU A 136 -5.22 24.88 -2.62
C GLU A 136 -6.65 24.39 -2.82
N ILE A 137 -6.89 23.07 -2.83
CA ILE A 137 -8.26 22.52 -2.87
C ILE A 137 -9.09 23.02 -1.68
N GLY A 138 -8.52 22.96 -0.48
CA GLY A 138 -9.17 23.46 0.74
C GLY A 138 -9.51 24.94 0.65
N GLU A 139 -8.58 25.75 0.16
CA GLU A 139 -8.79 27.18 -0.09
C GLU A 139 -9.92 27.38 -1.09
N THR A 140 -9.92 26.69 -2.24
CA THR A 140 -11.00 26.75 -3.25
C THR A 140 -12.37 26.32 -2.69
N CYS A 141 -12.40 25.30 -1.84
CA CYS A 141 -13.65 24.78 -1.28
C CYS A 141 -14.22 25.67 -0.15
N PHE A 142 -13.38 26.52 0.45
CA PHE A 142 -13.72 27.30 1.65
C PHE A 142 -13.33 28.79 1.51
N ILE A 143 -13.24 29.31 0.27
CA ILE A 143 -12.92 30.72 0.00
C ILE A 143 -13.88 31.61 0.79
N GLY A 144 -13.34 32.56 1.55
CA GLY A 144 -14.13 33.63 2.17
C GLY A 144 -15.03 33.20 3.33
N LYS A 145 -14.81 32.05 3.97
CA LYS A 145 -15.59 31.64 5.16
C LYS A 145 -15.21 32.42 6.42
N GLU A 146 -15.64 33.67 6.47
CA GLU A 146 -15.92 34.39 7.72
C GLU A 146 -17.42 34.74 7.74
N GLY A 147 -18.26 33.89 8.31
CA GLY A 147 -19.67 34.20 8.56
C GLY A 147 -20.70 33.22 7.99
N ILE A 148 -21.97 33.65 7.99
CA ILE A 148 -23.14 32.88 7.54
C ILE A 148 -23.20 32.96 6.01
N CYS A 149 -23.03 31.83 5.33
CA CYS A 149 -23.16 31.73 3.88
C CYS A 149 -24.62 31.94 3.45
N LYS A 150 -24.87 32.89 2.56
CA LYS A 150 -26.18 33.04 1.91
C LYS A 150 -26.34 31.98 0.80
N ARG A 151 -27.58 31.68 0.41
CA ARG A 151 -27.89 30.70 -0.64
C ARG A 151 -27.22 31.05 -1.98
N ASP A 152 -27.22 32.34 -2.35
CA ASP A 152 -26.60 32.81 -3.60
C ASP A 152 -25.06 32.64 -3.58
N GLU A 153 -24.44 32.67 -2.40
CA GLU A 153 -23.01 32.44 -2.23
C GLU A 153 -22.67 30.95 -2.36
N GLU A 154 -23.58 30.05 -1.96
CA GLU A 154 -23.43 28.60 -2.08
C GLU A 154 -23.40 28.14 -3.54
N GLU A 155 -24.30 28.65 -4.38
CA GLU A 155 -24.31 28.33 -5.82
C GLU A 155 -23.02 28.80 -6.52
N LYS A 156 -22.55 30.01 -6.18
CA LYS A 156 -21.30 30.54 -6.72
C LYS A 156 -20.10 29.69 -6.29
N MET A 157 -20.00 29.34 -5.01
CA MET A 157 -18.93 28.45 -4.51
C MET A 157 -18.97 27.08 -5.19
N ASN A 158 -20.16 26.48 -5.31
CA ASN A 158 -20.31 25.19 -5.97
C ASN A 158 -19.86 25.23 -7.44
N LYS A 159 -20.11 26.36 -8.11
CA LYS A 159 -19.61 26.61 -9.47
C LYS A 159 -18.09 26.73 -9.50
N GLU A 160 -17.49 27.55 -8.65
CA GLU A 160 -16.02 27.71 -8.56
C GLU A 160 -15.31 26.38 -8.25
N ILE A 161 -15.86 25.56 -7.36
CA ILE A 161 -15.36 24.22 -7.06
C ILE A 161 -15.44 23.33 -8.31
N SER A 162 -16.56 23.35 -9.03
CA SER A 162 -16.74 22.56 -10.25
C SER A 162 -15.75 22.97 -11.35
N ASP A 163 -15.60 24.28 -11.57
CA ASP A 163 -14.67 24.85 -12.56
C ASP A 163 -13.22 24.47 -12.23
N PHE A 164 -12.84 24.50 -10.95
CA PHE A 164 -11.51 24.08 -10.49
C PHE A 164 -11.25 22.58 -10.74
N ILE A 165 -12.21 21.71 -10.40
CA ILE A 165 -12.09 20.26 -10.63
C ILE A 165 -11.93 19.98 -12.13
N GLU A 166 -12.75 20.62 -12.97
CA GLU A 166 -12.66 20.47 -14.43
C GLU A 166 -11.32 20.93 -14.98
N MET A 167 -10.84 22.10 -14.55
CA MET A 167 -9.54 22.63 -14.95
C MET A 167 -8.42 21.64 -14.62
N ARG A 168 -8.39 21.10 -13.40
CA ARG A 168 -7.39 20.10 -12.96
C ARG A 168 -7.45 18.83 -13.80
N CYS A 169 -8.64 18.30 -14.04
CA CYS A 169 -8.84 17.11 -14.87
C CYS A 169 -8.36 17.32 -16.32
N LYS A 170 -8.56 18.52 -16.89
CA LYS A 170 -8.12 18.89 -18.25
C LYS A 170 -6.59 19.04 -18.35
N MET A 171 -5.94 19.69 -17.39
CA MET A 171 -4.48 19.90 -17.38
C MET A 171 -3.65 18.60 -17.42
N GLN A 172 -4.18 17.53 -16.85
CA GLN A 172 -3.49 16.24 -16.86
C GLN A 172 -3.69 15.46 -18.16
N SER A 173 -4.80 15.69 -18.86
CA SER A 173 -5.09 15.06 -20.15
C SER A 173 -4.14 15.56 -21.25
N THR A 174 -3.76 16.85 -21.22
CA THR A 174 -2.78 17.45 -22.16
C THR A 174 -1.34 17.04 -21.88
N SER A 175 -1.02 16.59 -20.67
CA SER A 175 0.32 16.12 -20.29
C SER A 175 0.59 14.67 -20.74
N ASN A 176 -0.46 13.88 -20.98
CA ASN A 176 -0.37 12.46 -21.36
C ASN A 176 -0.39 12.20 -22.88
N SER A 177 -0.49 13.24 -23.72
CA SER A 177 -0.50 13.09 -25.19
C SER A 177 0.85 12.73 -25.84
N ASN A 178 1.93 12.58 -25.06
CA ASN A 178 3.26 12.20 -25.56
C ASN A 178 3.69 10.76 -25.21
N SER A 179 2.78 9.89 -24.77
CA SER A 179 3.07 8.45 -24.61
C SER A 179 1.94 7.61 -25.19
N SER A 180 2.07 7.27 -26.46
CA SER A 180 1.29 6.23 -27.13
C SER A 180 1.53 4.87 -26.47
N SER A 181 0.60 4.46 -25.61
CA SER A 181 0.35 3.04 -25.37
C SER A 181 -1.16 2.81 -25.30
N SER A 182 -1.69 2.35 -26.42
CA SER A 182 -3.08 1.96 -26.59
C SER A 182 -3.41 0.78 -25.67
N GLN A 183 -3.99 1.04 -24.50
CA GLN A 183 -4.73 0.02 -23.78
C GLN A 183 -6.21 0.09 -24.19
N LYS A 184 -6.62 -0.94 -24.91
CA LYS A 184 -8.01 -1.27 -25.26
C LYS A 184 -8.88 -1.21 -24.00
N ARG A 185 -9.85 -0.29 -24.00
CA ARG A 185 -10.98 -0.29 -23.06
C ARG A 185 -11.85 -1.50 -23.35
N SER A 186 -11.95 -2.42 -22.38
CA SER A 186 -13.01 -3.42 -22.31
C SER A 186 -14.27 -2.71 -21.82
N LEU A 187 -15.23 -2.52 -22.71
CA LEU A 187 -16.62 -2.27 -22.34
C LEU A 187 -17.12 -3.54 -21.67
N ASP A 188 -17.45 -3.48 -20.38
CA ASP A 188 -18.56 -4.21 -19.77
C ASP A 188 -18.64 -3.92 -18.27
N SER A 189 -19.62 -3.10 -17.86
CA SER A 189 -20.75 -3.59 -17.07
C SER A 189 -21.70 -2.43 -16.76
N LYS A 190 -22.97 -2.63 -17.10
CA LYS A 190 -24.08 -1.78 -16.70
C LYS A 190 -24.17 -1.78 -15.17
N ASN A 191 -24.00 -0.63 -14.53
CA ASN A 191 -24.57 -0.42 -13.21
C ASN A 191 -24.90 1.07 -13.03
N SER A 192 -26.13 1.31 -12.57
CA SER A 192 -26.76 2.58 -12.14
C SER A 192 -25.96 3.86 -12.38
N GLN A 193 -26.44 4.75 -13.25
CA GLN A 193 -25.85 6.09 -13.43
C GLN A 193 -26.01 6.92 -12.14
N THR A 194 -25.12 6.73 -11.17
CA THR A 194 -24.85 7.73 -10.14
C THR A 194 -24.13 8.89 -10.82
N GLU A 195 -24.69 10.10 -10.76
CA GLU A 195 -24.07 11.32 -11.31
C GLU A 195 -22.78 11.65 -10.54
N GLN A 196 -21.66 11.13 -11.02
CA GLN A 196 -20.34 11.43 -10.48
C GLN A 196 -19.95 12.87 -10.83
N TRP A 197 -19.30 13.59 -9.92
CA TRP A 197 -18.77 14.93 -10.18
C TRP A 197 -17.61 14.95 -11.19
N THR A 198 -17.01 13.79 -11.48
CA THR A 198 -16.07 13.61 -12.58
C THR A 198 -16.25 12.25 -13.23
N SER A 199 -16.00 12.14 -14.53
CA SER A 199 -16.11 10.88 -15.29
C SER A 199 -14.88 9.97 -15.17
N GLY A 200 -13.80 10.43 -14.53
CA GLY A 200 -12.53 9.70 -14.43
C GLY A 200 -12.17 9.21 -13.03
N PHE A 201 -13.03 9.41 -12.02
CA PHE A 201 -12.76 8.90 -10.68
C PHE A 201 -12.94 7.38 -10.66
N VAL A 202 -11.93 6.68 -10.17
CA VAL A 202 -11.97 5.23 -10.01
C VAL A 202 -11.70 4.92 -8.54
N PRO A 203 -12.71 4.46 -7.78
CA PRO A 203 -12.47 3.99 -6.41
C PRO A 203 -11.57 2.77 -6.44
N ARG A 204 -10.72 2.62 -5.41
CA ARG A 204 -9.89 1.43 -5.27
C ARG A 204 -10.73 0.17 -5.13
N GLU A 205 -10.20 -0.97 -5.59
CA GLU A 205 -10.89 -2.26 -5.54
C GLU A 205 -11.30 -2.64 -4.10
N ASN A 206 -12.45 -3.32 -3.98
CA ASN A 206 -12.99 -3.79 -2.70
C ASN A 206 -12.33 -5.09 -2.19
N PHE A 207 -11.40 -5.69 -2.95
CA PHE A 207 -10.57 -6.81 -2.52
C PHE A 207 -9.08 -6.44 -2.57
N GLU A 208 -8.27 -6.95 -1.64
CA GLU A 208 -6.82 -6.97 -1.84
C GLU A 208 -6.44 -8.32 -2.46
N THR A 209 -5.74 -8.29 -3.59
CA THR A 209 -4.99 -9.45 -4.03
C THR A 209 -3.89 -9.78 -3.01
N SER A 210 -3.71 -11.06 -2.69
CA SER A 210 -2.77 -11.48 -1.65
C SER A 210 -1.35 -11.02 -1.98
N LYS A 211 -0.84 -10.08 -1.18
CA LYS A 211 0.53 -9.60 -1.30
C LYS A 211 1.51 -10.71 -0.92
N ASN A 212 2.69 -10.70 -1.55
CA ASN A 212 3.82 -11.58 -1.23
C ASN A 212 3.60 -13.07 -1.52
N CYS A 213 2.76 -13.42 -2.50
CA CYS A 213 2.50 -14.82 -2.90
C CYS A 213 1.93 -15.70 -1.76
N LYS A 214 1.36 -15.10 -0.71
CA LYS A 214 0.82 -15.85 0.45
C LYS A 214 -0.43 -16.68 0.12
N GLY A 215 -1.12 -16.34 -0.98
CA GLY A 215 -2.28 -17.08 -1.47
C GLY A 215 -1.93 -18.15 -2.51
N VAL A 216 -0.64 -18.32 -2.84
CA VAL A 216 -0.18 -19.39 -3.74
C VAL A 216 -0.05 -20.68 -2.97
N ASP A 217 -0.45 -21.78 -3.59
CA ASP A 217 -0.22 -23.11 -3.03
C ASP A 217 1.26 -23.33 -2.70
N ARG A 218 1.51 -23.94 -1.52
CA ARG A 218 2.86 -24.17 -1.02
C ARG A 218 3.63 -25.15 -1.90
N SER A 219 2.95 -26.13 -2.51
CA SER A 219 3.60 -27.10 -3.40
C SER A 219 4.12 -26.40 -4.66
N LEU A 220 3.30 -25.53 -5.25
CA LEU A 220 3.70 -24.73 -6.42
C LEU A 220 4.88 -23.79 -6.10
N THR A 221 4.83 -23.15 -4.94
CA THR A 221 5.92 -22.27 -4.47
C THR A 221 7.24 -23.05 -4.32
N ASN A 222 7.20 -24.21 -3.66
CA ASN A 222 8.37 -25.06 -3.49
C ASN A 222 8.90 -25.58 -4.83
N HIS A 223 8.01 -25.98 -5.74
CA HIS A 223 8.37 -26.41 -7.09
C HIS A 223 9.13 -25.32 -7.86
N ILE A 224 8.64 -24.07 -7.82
CA ILE A 224 9.30 -22.95 -8.48
C ILE A 224 10.68 -22.70 -7.87
N VAL A 225 10.77 -22.62 -6.54
CA VAL A 225 12.05 -22.38 -5.85
C VAL A 225 13.07 -23.46 -6.19
N GLN A 226 12.66 -24.75 -6.16
CA GLN A 226 13.54 -25.86 -6.50
C GLN A 226 13.97 -25.83 -7.96
N LYS A 227 13.04 -25.60 -8.89
CA LYS A 227 13.35 -25.55 -10.32
C LYS A 227 14.33 -24.42 -10.67
N VAL A 228 14.15 -23.24 -10.08
CA VAL A 228 15.11 -22.13 -10.26
C VAL A 228 16.46 -22.49 -9.66
N PHE A 229 16.48 -23.08 -8.47
CA PHE A 229 17.71 -23.52 -7.81
C PHE A 229 18.50 -24.52 -8.65
N ASP A 230 17.86 -25.59 -9.13
CA ASP A 230 18.51 -26.63 -9.95
C ASP A 230 19.08 -26.02 -11.23
N THR A 231 18.32 -25.12 -11.88
CA THR A 231 18.75 -24.47 -13.12
C THR A 231 20.00 -23.59 -12.89
N LEU A 232 20.09 -22.91 -11.74
CA LEU A 232 21.28 -22.14 -11.38
C LEU A 232 22.49 -23.03 -11.13
N LEU A 233 22.31 -24.21 -10.54
CA LEU A 233 23.41 -25.17 -10.31
C LEU A 233 23.95 -25.80 -11.59
N THR A 234 23.09 -25.98 -12.60
CA THR A 234 23.47 -26.57 -13.90
C THR A 234 23.83 -25.52 -14.95
N CYS A 235 23.89 -24.24 -14.59
CA CYS A 235 24.16 -23.17 -15.54
C CYS A 235 25.62 -23.26 -16.05
N PRO A 236 25.90 -22.93 -17.33
CA PRO A 236 27.27 -22.99 -17.86
C PRO A 236 28.26 -22.07 -17.13
N ASP A 237 27.77 -20.98 -16.55
CA ASP A 237 28.53 -20.01 -15.75
C ASP A 237 28.56 -20.39 -14.25
N CYS A 238 28.29 -21.65 -13.91
CA CYS A 238 28.28 -22.10 -12.52
C CYS A 238 29.64 -21.91 -11.86
N GLU A 239 29.68 -21.03 -10.84
CA GLU A 239 30.88 -20.81 -10.05
C GLU A 239 31.04 -21.89 -8.98
N VAL A 240 32.26 -22.39 -8.79
CA VAL A 240 32.61 -23.31 -7.68
C VAL A 240 33.50 -22.58 -6.69
N ARG A 241 33.18 -22.68 -5.40
CA ARG A 241 33.95 -22.13 -4.29
C ARG A 241 34.71 -23.25 -3.57
N GLN A 242 35.95 -22.97 -3.20
CA GLN A 242 36.75 -23.87 -2.38
C GLN A 242 36.58 -23.46 -0.90
N LEU A 243 36.12 -24.39 -0.09
CA LEU A 243 35.93 -24.19 1.35
C LEU A 243 37.24 -24.43 2.12
N ALA A 244 37.35 -23.87 3.32
CA ALA A 244 38.54 -23.98 4.16
C ALA A 244 38.91 -25.43 4.54
N ASN A 245 37.93 -26.33 4.52
CA ASN A 245 38.13 -27.77 4.76
C ASN A 245 38.45 -28.57 3.48
N GLY A 246 38.74 -27.90 2.36
CA GLY A 246 39.07 -28.53 1.08
C GLY A 246 37.86 -28.99 0.26
N ARG A 247 36.64 -28.93 0.79
CA ARG A 247 35.42 -29.25 0.02
C ARG A 247 35.16 -28.21 -1.07
N GLN A 248 34.68 -28.68 -2.21
CA GLN A 248 34.16 -27.82 -3.26
C GLN A 248 32.65 -27.60 -3.06
N TRP A 249 32.20 -26.37 -3.27
CA TRP A 249 30.80 -26.00 -3.14
C TRP A 249 30.34 -25.20 -4.36
N ARG A 250 29.33 -25.71 -5.07
CA ARG A 250 28.75 -25.04 -6.24
C ARG A 250 27.91 -23.86 -5.80
N LYS A 251 28.33 -22.65 -6.16
CA LYS A 251 27.55 -21.43 -5.94
C LYS A 251 26.42 -21.27 -6.96
N GLY A 252 26.51 -21.97 -8.08
CA GLY A 252 25.60 -21.78 -9.20
C GLY A 252 25.98 -20.57 -10.06
N GLY A 253 25.30 -20.44 -11.18
CA GLY A 253 25.44 -19.34 -12.12
C GLY A 253 24.50 -18.17 -11.82
N THR A 254 24.33 -17.30 -12.82
CA THR A 254 23.43 -16.15 -12.74
C THR A 254 22.46 -16.13 -13.92
N LEU A 255 21.17 -15.96 -13.62
CA LEU A 255 20.13 -15.85 -14.64
C LEU A 255 19.41 -14.49 -14.62
N PRO A 256 19.16 -13.90 -15.81
CA PRO A 256 18.19 -12.81 -15.96
C PRO A 256 16.79 -13.28 -15.56
N LEU A 257 16.01 -12.42 -14.91
CA LEU A 257 14.63 -12.74 -14.54
C LEU A 257 13.77 -13.16 -15.75
N SER A 258 14.03 -12.58 -16.92
CA SER A 258 13.36 -12.93 -18.17
C SER A 258 13.56 -14.39 -18.57
N ASP A 259 14.74 -14.97 -18.29
CA ASP A 259 15.03 -16.36 -18.64
C ASP A 259 14.46 -17.31 -17.60
N VAL A 260 14.43 -16.91 -16.33
CA VAL A 260 13.74 -17.65 -15.27
C VAL A 260 12.24 -17.78 -15.58
N VAL A 261 11.61 -16.74 -16.14
CA VAL A 261 10.21 -16.78 -16.57
C VAL A 261 9.97 -17.82 -17.68
N LYS A 262 10.95 -18.06 -18.56
CA LYS A 262 10.84 -19.04 -19.65
C LYS A 262 10.90 -20.49 -19.17
N LEU A 263 11.33 -20.74 -17.92
CA LEU A 263 11.40 -22.08 -17.33
C LEU A 263 10.02 -22.64 -16.97
N PHE A 264 8.98 -21.80 -16.92
CA PHE A 264 7.66 -22.16 -16.44
C PHE A 264 6.60 -21.97 -17.53
N GLU A 265 5.59 -22.84 -17.51
CA GLU A 265 4.45 -22.75 -18.41
C GLU A 265 3.65 -21.47 -18.20
N LYS A 266 2.89 -21.06 -19.22
CA LYS A 266 2.11 -19.83 -19.20
C LYS A 266 1.11 -19.80 -18.05
N ASP A 267 0.50 -20.92 -17.71
CA ASP A 267 -0.52 -21.01 -16.65
C ASP A 267 0.09 -20.79 -15.26
N THR A 268 1.28 -21.34 -15.00
CA THR A 268 2.05 -21.08 -13.78
C THR A 268 2.42 -19.60 -13.68
N MET A 269 2.83 -18.99 -14.79
CA MET A 269 3.17 -17.57 -14.83
C MET A 269 1.94 -16.65 -14.68
N MET A 270 0.77 -17.06 -15.16
CA MET A 270 -0.50 -16.35 -14.93
C MET A 270 -0.89 -16.40 -13.44
N ALA A 271 -0.80 -17.58 -12.81
CA ALA A 271 -1.03 -17.74 -11.38
C ALA A 271 -0.08 -16.87 -10.54
N MET A 272 1.19 -16.75 -10.94
CA MET A 272 2.15 -15.86 -10.28
C MET A 272 1.85 -14.38 -10.53
N LYS A 273 1.49 -13.99 -11.75
CA LYS A 273 1.14 -12.59 -12.09
C LYS A 273 -0.11 -12.10 -11.36
N ALA A 274 -1.05 -12.99 -11.05
CA ALA A 274 -2.24 -12.67 -10.26
C ALA A 274 -1.91 -12.27 -8.80
N GLN A 275 -0.68 -12.54 -8.34
CA GLN A 275 -0.19 -12.16 -7.02
C GLN A 275 0.61 -10.86 -7.12
N CYS A 276 0.34 -9.88 -6.24
CA CYS A 276 1.08 -8.61 -6.25
C CYS A 276 2.59 -8.86 -6.18
N GLY A 277 3.30 -8.52 -7.25
CA GLY A 277 4.76 -8.58 -7.34
C GLY A 277 5.35 -9.83 -8.02
N GLY A 278 4.53 -10.83 -8.37
CA GLY A 278 4.89 -11.97 -9.22
C GLY A 278 6.11 -12.80 -8.78
N LEU A 279 6.70 -13.51 -9.75
CA LEU A 279 7.87 -14.38 -9.56
C LEU A 279 9.07 -13.66 -8.93
N GLN A 280 9.28 -12.39 -9.28
CA GLN A 280 10.37 -11.60 -8.69
C GLN A 280 10.20 -11.43 -7.18
N THR A 281 8.98 -11.19 -6.72
CA THR A 281 8.68 -11.03 -5.30
C THR A 281 8.80 -12.34 -4.57
N LEU A 282 8.39 -13.46 -5.20
CA LEU A 282 8.61 -14.79 -4.65
C LEU A 282 10.11 -15.02 -4.37
N LEU A 283 10.97 -14.85 -5.38
CA LEU A 283 12.42 -15.04 -5.23
C LEU A 283 13.02 -14.09 -4.19
N ARG A 284 12.52 -12.84 -4.09
CA ARG A 284 12.94 -11.88 -3.06
C ARG A 284 12.52 -12.30 -1.65
N ASN A 285 11.36 -12.92 -1.50
CA ASN A 285 10.87 -13.43 -0.21
C ASN A 285 11.66 -14.66 0.24
N HIS A 286 12.16 -15.47 -0.70
CA HIS A 286 13.14 -16.53 -0.46
C HIS A 286 14.57 -15.98 -0.32
N ASN A 287 14.73 -14.92 0.47
CA ASN A 287 16.02 -14.25 0.66
C ASN A 287 17.09 -15.13 1.29
N SER A 288 16.71 -16.21 1.99
CA SER A 288 17.62 -17.18 2.56
C SER A 288 18.38 -17.93 1.47
N VAL A 289 17.76 -18.11 0.31
CA VAL A 289 18.27 -18.87 -0.84
C VAL A 289 18.82 -17.96 -1.94
N PHE A 290 18.09 -16.90 -2.30
CA PHE A 290 18.42 -16.04 -3.45
C PHE A 290 18.90 -14.64 -3.05
N ASN A 291 19.69 -14.01 -3.92
CA ASN A 291 20.11 -12.61 -3.77
C ASN A 291 19.40 -11.65 -4.76
N GLY A 292 19.20 -10.40 -4.34
CA GLY A 292 18.43 -9.40 -5.09
C GLY A 292 19.32 -8.52 -5.97
N GLY A 293 19.18 -8.68 -7.29
CA GLY A 293 19.84 -7.91 -8.35
C GLY A 293 19.64 -8.61 -9.68
N LYS A 294 20.43 -9.66 -9.91
CA LYS A 294 20.17 -10.76 -10.86
C LYS A 294 19.77 -12.02 -10.08
N VAL A 295 19.09 -12.98 -10.71
CA VAL A 295 18.68 -14.22 -10.02
C VAL A 295 19.91 -15.12 -9.89
N GLN A 296 20.38 -15.27 -8.65
CA GLN A 296 21.54 -16.10 -8.30
C GLN A 296 21.37 -16.62 -6.87
N LEU A 297 22.07 -17.69 -6.53
CA LEU A 297 22.09 -18.19 -5.16
C LEU A 297 22.82 -17.21 -4.25
N ARG A 298 22.42 -17.20 -2.98
CA ARG A 298 23.11 -16.44 -1.94
C ARG A 298 24.43 -17.13 -1.62
N ASP A 299 25.51 -16.37 -1.74
CA ASP A 299 26.85 -16.85 -1.45
C ASP A 299 27.08 -16.93 0.08
N LEU A 300 26.86 -18.10 0.65
CA LEU A 300 27.07 -18.35 2.08
C LEU A 300 28.54 -18.48 2.47
N THR A 301 29.47 -18.49 1.52
CA THR A 301 30.93 -18.54 1.80
C THR A 301 31.49 -17.19 2.24
N LEU A 302 30.79 -16.09 1.95
CA LEU A 302 31.13 -14.75 2.41
C LEU A 302 30.95 -14.63 3.93
N SER A 303 31.76 -13.81 4.61
CA SER A 303 31.66 -13.57 6.06
C SER A 303 30.30 -13.00 6.48
N GLU A 304 29.78 -12.02 5.75
CA GLU A 304 28.45 -11.43 5.95
C GLU A 304 27.52 -11.65 4.72
N PRO A 305 26.94 -12.85 4.54
CA PRO A 305 26.20 -13.20 3.33
C PRO A 305 24.86 -12.47 3.19
N TYR A 306 24.38 -11.83 4.26
CA TYR A 306 23.11 -11.07 4.33
C TYR A 306 23.31 -9.56 4.43
N SER A 307 24.55 -9.07 4.44
CA SER A 307 24.86 -7.65 4.51
C SER A 307 24.47 -6.97 3.20
N LYS A 308 23.29 -6.34 3.19
CA LYS A 308 22.93 -5.38 2.15
C LYS A 308 23.35 -4.00 2.64
N TYR A 309 24.05 -3.25 1.80
CA TYR A 309 24.27 -1.81 1.95
C TYR A 309 22.95 -1.11 2.33
N SER A 310 22.76 -0.90 3.62
CA SER A 310 21.57 -0.32 4.23
C SER A 310 22.06 0.82 5.10
N LYS A 311 21.70 2.06 4.74
CA LYS A 311 21.93 3.26 5.57
C LYS A 311 21.04 3.30 6.83
N LEU A 312 20.36 2.20 7.16
CA LEU A 312 19.54 2.03 8.36
C LEU A 312 20.30 1.22 9.42
N ARG A 313 20.11 1.56 10.69
CA ARG A 313 20.69 0.89 11.87
C ARG A 313 20.64 -0.64 11.69
N LYS A 314 21.80 -1.30 11.79
CA LYS A 314 21.90 -2.77 11.86
C LYS A 314 21.03 -3.22 13.04
N LYS A 315 19.93 -3.91 12.75
CA LYS A 315 19.07 -4.51 13.78
C LYS A 315 19.81 -5.74 14.30
N ASP A 316 19.99 -5.86 15.62
CA ASP A 316 20.50 -7.08 16.19
C ASP A 316 19.46 -8.19 15.95
N ASN A 317 19.83 -9.17 15.13
CA ASN A 317 18.98 -10.29 14.75
C ASN A 317 19.41 -11.59 15.47
N SER A 318 20.22 -11.49 16.53
CA SER A 318 20.64 -12.63 17.36
C SER A 318 19.46 -13.47 17.87
N GLU A 319 18.33 -12.83 18.17
CA GLU A 319 17.08 -13.49 18.60
C GLU A 319 16.48 -14.46 17.55
N TYR A 320 16.86 -14.33 16.28
CA TYR A 320 16.38 -15.21 15.20
C TYR A 320 17.36 -16.33 14.85
N PHE A 321 18.50 -16.43 15.54
CA PHE A 321 19.50 -17.47 15.32
C PHE A 321 18.89 -18.86 15.52
N LYS A 322 19.03 -19.73 14.50
CA LYS A 322 18.53 -21.11 14.48
C LYS A 322 17.01 -21.26 14.66
N THR A 323 16.22 -20.21 14.38
CA THR A 323 14.75 -20.30 14.45
C THR A 323 14.11 -20.95 13.22
N MET A 324 14.91 -21.23 12.18
CA MET A 324 14.47 -21.81 10.92
C MET A 324 15.47 -22.86 10.44
N PRO A 325 15.02 -23.92 9.75
CA PRO A 325 15.92 -24.91 9.16
C PRO A 325 16.75 -24.31 8.03
N CYS A 326 17.97 -24.82 7.86
CA CYS A 326 18.89 -24.43 6.81
C CYS A 326 18.44 -25.01 5.48
N TRP A 327 18.08 -24.13 4.54
CA TRP A 327 17.62 -24.55 3.24
C TRP A 327 18.75 -25.23 2.44
N PHE A 328 19.98 -24.70 2.48
CA PHE A 328 21.12 -25.26 1.75
C PHE A 328 21.56 -26.61 2.30
N ASP A 329 21.52 -26.81 3.61
CA ASP A 329 21.85 -28.12 4.19
C ASP A 329 20.90 -29.23 3.70
N ARG A 330 19.61 -28.89 3.55
CA ARG A 330 18.57 -29.85 3.15
C ARG A 330 18.46 -30.09 1.64
N ASN A 331 18.75 -29.08 0.83
CA ASN A 331 18.42 -29.10 -0.62
C ASN A 331 19.65 -28.94 -1.52
N HIS A 332 20.78 -28.45 -1.00
CA HIS A 332 21.98 -28.30 -1.81
C HIS A 332 22.73 -29.63 -1.89
N PRO A 333 23.09 -30.14 -3.09
CA PRO A 333 23.77 -31.43 -3.23
C PRO A 333 25.15 -31.46 -2.54
N ASP A 334 25.84 -30.31 -2.47
CA ASP A 334 27.11 -30.19 -1.76
C ASP A 334 26.94 -29.84 -0.25
N GLY A 335 25.70 -29.81 0.24
CA GLY A 335 25.33 -29.37 1.58
C GLY A 335 25.52 -27.86 1.82
N CYS A 336 25.36 -27.44 3.07
CA CYS A 336 25.66 -26.06 3.47
C CYS A 336 27.19 -25.83 3.47
N PRO A 337 27.68 -24.70 2.92
CA PRO A 337 29.11 -24.40 2.91
C PRO A 337 29.62 -23.89 4.27
N ARG A 338 28.72 -23.54 5.19
CA ARG A 338 29.06 -23.12 6.55
C ARG A 338 29.09 -24.31 7.49
N LEU A 339 29.96 -24.24 8.50
CA LEU A 339 29.89 -25.15 9.64
C LEU A 339 28.57 -24.93 10.38
N ALA A 340 28.04 -26.00 10.99
CA ALA A 340 26.78 -25.93 11.73
C ALA A 340 26.81 -24.85 12.83
N VAL A 341 27.95 -24.66 13.48
CA VAL A 341 28.16 -23.63 14.52
C VAL A 341 28.07 -22.20 13.98
N ASP A 342 28.48 -21.97 12.73
CA ASP A 342 28.57 -20.64 12.10
C ASP A 342 27.38 -20.31 11.20
N CYS A 343 26.47 -21.27 11.00
CA CYS A 343 25.28 -21.09 10.18
C CYS A 343 24.15 -20.49 11.02
N THR A 344 23.53 -19.42 10.54
CA THR A 344 22.39 -18.78 11.21
C THR A 344 21.12 -19.63 11.22
N PHE A 345 21.08 -20.71 10.41
CA PHE A 345 19.96 -21.63 10.27
C PHE A 345 20.31 -23.02 10.81
N ALA A 346 19.31 -23.75 11.29
CA ALA A 346 19.48 -25.06 11.92
C ALA A 346 19.76 -26.15 10.88
N HIS A 347 20.85 -26.89 11.02
CA HIS A 347 21.16 -28.03 10.14
C HIS A 347 20.41 -29.29 10.61
N LYS A 348 20.23 -29.42 11.94
CA LYS A 348 19.48 -30.51 12.56
C LYS A 348 18.27 -30.00 13.34
N GLU A 349 17.34 -30.88 13.67
CA GLU A 349 16.13 -30.50 14.41
C GLU A 349 16.43 -30.07 15.85
N GLU A 350 17.49 -30.62 16.47
CA GLU A 350 17.88 -30.28 17.84
C GLU A 350 18.46 -28.86 17.95
N GLU A 351 18.94 -28.30 16.84
CA GLU A 351 19.40 -26.91 16.80
C GLU A 351 18.25 -25.91 16.69
N LEU A 352 17.04 -26.36 16.31
CA LEU A 352 15.92 -25.50 15.99
C LEU A 352 15.33 -24.84 17.24
N LYS A 353 15.38 -23.51 17.29
CA LYS A 353 14.85 -22.71 18.41
C LYS A 353 13.46 -22.19 18.11
N ALA A 354 12.67 -21.99 19.17
CA ALA A 354 11.37 -21.32 19.06
C ALA A 354 11.55 -19.89 18.56
N ARG A 355 10.69 -19.49 17.62
CA ARG A 355 10.72 -18.12 17.07
C ARG A 355 10.18 -17.14 18.11
N PRO A 356 10.85 -15.99 18.35
CA PRO A 356 10.35 -14.99 19.27
C PRO A 356 8.96 -14.48 18.82
N VAL A 357 8.05 -14.32 19.78
CA VAL A 357 6.73 -13.74 19.55
C VAL A 357 6.94 -12.27 19.15
N ALA A 358 6.35 -11.85 18.03
CA ALA A 358 6.45 -10.47 17.59
C ALA A 358 5.87 -9.55 18.68
N LYS A 359 6.69 -8.64 19.19
CA LYS A 359 6.26 -7.57 20.11
C LYS A 359 5.37 -6.56 19.39
#